data_AF-A0A2V0QG64-F1
#
_entry.id   AF-A0A2V0QG64-F1
#
_cell.length_a   1.000
_cell.length_b   1.000
_cell.length_c   1.000
_cell.angle_alpha   90.00
_cell.angle_beta   90.00
_cell.angle_gamma   90.00
#
_symmetry.space_group_name_H-M   'P 1'
#
loop_
_entity.id
_entity.type
_entity.pdbx_description
1 polymer ?
#
loop_
_entity_poly.entity_id
_entity_poly.type
_entity_poly.pdbx_seq_one_letter_code
_entity_poly.pdbx_strand_id
1 'polypeptide(L)' 'MRIALDPYMYRHLSLGAMVDKTAEPGYDYIELSPREDFFRARRHKARYSGTSL' A
#
# COMPACT_ATOMS: atom_id res chain seq x y z
N MET A 1 -14.95 7.91 16.74
CA MET A 1 -14.81 7.01 15.57
C MET A 1 -14.49 7.86 14.36
N ARG A 2 -13.44 7.52 13.59
CA ARG A 2 -13.19 8.10 12.26
C ARG A 2 -13.54 7.04 11.22
N ILE A 3 -14.35 7.39 10.22
CA ILE A 3 -14.67 6.51 9.10
C ILE A 3 -13.58 6.72 8.06
N ALA A 4 -12.92 5.64 7.64
CA ALA A 4 -11.89 5.66 6.60
C ALA A 4 -12.29 4.73 5.45
N LEU A 5 -11.82 5.05 4.25
CA LEU A 5 -12.02 4.21 3.07
C LEU A 5 -10.98 3.11 3.00
N ASP A 6 -11.42 1.87 2.75
CA ASP A 6 -10.51 0.75 2.46
C ASP A 6 -9.85 0.96 1.08
N PRO A 7 -8.52 1.17 1.01
CA PRO A 7 -7.82 1.41 -0.25
C PRO A 7 -7.79 0.18 -1.17
N TYR A 8 -8.13 -1.01 -0.67
CA TYR A 8 -8.15 -2.22 -1.50
C TYR A 8 -9.12 -2.05 -2.68
N MET A 9 -10.21 -1.30 -2.50
CA MET A 9 -11.19 -0.97 -3.53
C MET A 9 -10.56 -0.31 -4.78
N TYR A 10 -9.44 0.40 -4.61
CA TYR A 10 -8.78 1.16 -5.67
C TYR A 10 -7.39 0.62 -6.02
N ARG A 11 -7.05 -0.62 -5.64
CA ARG A 11 -5.69 -1.20 -5.81
C ARG A 11 -5.17 -1.22 -7.26
N HIS A 12 -6.07 -1.14 -8.24
CA HIS A 12 -5.72 -1.05 -9.67
C HIS A 12 -5.22 0.35 -10.09
N LEU A 13 -5.45 1.39 -9.27
CA LEU A 13 -4.96 2.74 -9.51
C LEU A 13 -3.52 2.90 -9.01
N SER A 14 -2.81 3.88 -9.58
CA SER A 14 -1.56 4.36 -9.00
C SER A 14 -1.80 4.95 -7.61
N LEU A 15 -0.76 5.02 -6.78
CA LEU A 15 -0.86 5.57 -5.43
C LEU A 15 -1.46 7.00 -5.42
N GLY A 16 -1.03 7.88 -6.32
CA GLY A 16 -1.56 9.25 -6.41
C GLY A 16 -3.04 9.29 -6.78
N ALA A 17 -3.42 8.56 -7.85
CA ALA A 17 -4.81 8.51 -8.31
C ALA A 17 -5.75 7.90 -7.25
N MET A 18 -5.25 6.98 -6.42
CA MET A 18 -6.01 6.47 -5.29
C MET A 18 -6.27 7.54 -4.24
N VAL A 19 -5.25 8.33 -3.86
CA VAL A 19 -5.41 9.41 -2.87
C VAL A 19 -6.45 10.41 -3.36
N ASP A 20 -6.39 10.82 -4.63
CA ASP A 20 -7.37 11.72 -5.22
C ASP A 20 -8.79 11.13 -5.17
N LYS A 21 -8.93 9.84 -5.49
CA LYS A 21 -10.22 9.14 -5.46
C LYS A 21 -10.77 8.98 -4.04
N THR A 22 -9.93 8.85 -3.03
CA THR A 22 -10.34 8.82 -1.63
C THR A 22 -10.80 10.20 -1.13
N ALA A 23 -10.20 11.28 -1.63
CA ALA A 23 -10.60 12.64 -1.27
C ALA A 23 -11.94 13.07 -1.90
N GLU A 24 -12.30 12.57 -3.08
CA GLU A 24 -13.54 12.89 -3.81
C GLU A 24 -14.83 12.78 -2.96
N PRO A 25 -15.08 11.69 -2.20
CA PRO A 25 -16.23 11.59 -1.30
C PRO A 25 -16.08 12.36 0.03
N GLY A 26 -14.96 13.07 0.26
CA GLY A 26 -14.71 13.88 1.45
C GLY A 26 -14.01 13.17 2.60
N TYR A 27 -13.25 12.10 2.35
CA TYR A 27 -12.41 11.49 3.41
C TYR A 27 -11.10 12.27 3.60
N ASP A 28 -10.84 12.66 4.85
CA ASP A 28 -9.56 13.28 5.24
C ASP A 28 -8.43 12.26 5.43
N TYR A 29 -8.76 10.98 5.55
CA TYR A 29 -7.82 9.92 5.88
C TYR A 29 -8.08 8.66 5.06
N ILE A 30 -7.00 8.02 4.63
CA ILE A 30 -6.98 6.71 3.98
C ILE A 30 -6.16 5.74 4.83
N GLU A 31 -6.66 4.53 5.04
CA GLU A 31 -5.90 3.49 5.75
C GLU A 31 -5.11 2.64 4.76
N LEU A 32 -3.86 3.02 4.47
CA LEU A 32 -3.09 2.40 3.40
C LEU A 32 -2.66 0.95 3.73
N SER A 33 -3.26 -0.05 3.08
CA SER A 33 -2.79 -1.44 3.17
C SER A 33 -1.38 -1.61 2.57
N PRO A 34 -0.61 -2.63 2.98
CA PRO A 34 0.68 -2.95 2.38
C PRO A 34 0.61 -3.10 0.86
N ARG A 35 1.48 -2.37 0.15
CA ARG A 35 1.53 -2.33 -1.32
C ARG A 35 2.95 -2.10 -1.84
N GLU A 36 3.30 -2.76 -2.95
CA GLU A 36 4.68 -2.77 -3.46
C GLU A 36 5.14 -1.41 -3.98
N ASP A 37 4.23 -0.61 -4.54
CA ASP A 37 4.49 0.73 -5.06
C ASP A 37 4.77 1.76 -3.95
N PHE A 38 4.30 1.51 -2.73
CA PHE A 38 4.64 2.31 -1.54
C PHE A 38 5.90 1.78 -0.83
N PHE A 39 6.06 0.46 -0.74
CA PHE A 39 7.16 -0.19 -0.03
C PHE A 39 8.36 -0.55 -0.90
N ARG A 40 8.55 0.11 -2.05
CA ARG A 40 9.55 -0.20 -3.09
C ARG A 40 10.99 -0.38 -2.58
N ALA A 41 11.32 0.14 -1.39
CA ALA A 41 12.64 0.05 -0.77
C ALA A 41 12.90 -1.20 0.13
N ARG A 42 11.91 -2.05 0.46
CA ARG A 42 12.08 -3.13 1.47
C ARG A 42 12.18 -4.56 0.95
N ARG A 43 12.53 -4.79 -0.32
CA ARG A 43 12.96 -6.14 -0.74
C ARG A 43 14.41 -6.40 -0.31
N HIS A 44 14.62 -6.58 1.00
CA HIS A 44 15.79 -7.31 1.48
C HIS A 44 15.56 -8.77 1.07
N LYS A 45 16.13 -9.20 -0.07
CA LYS A 45 16.17 -10.63 -0.39
C LYS A 45 16.97 -11.29 0.73
N ALA A 46 16.29 -11.97 1.65
CA ALA A 46 16.96 -12.90 2.56
C ALA A 46 17.65 -13.94 1.67
N ARG A 47 18.95 -13.76 1.43
CA ARG A 47 19.77 -14.75 0.75
C ARG A 47 19.93 -15.89 1.75
N TYR A 48 19.08 -16.91 1.64
CA TYR A 48 19.35 -18.16 2.34
C TYR A 48 20.57 -18.78 1.66
N SER A 49 21.76 -18.52 2.18
CA SER A 49 22.96 -19.28 1.81
C SER A 49 22.83 -20.64 2.47
N GLY A 50 22.16 -21.56 1.78
CA GLY A 50 22.22 -22.97 2.11
C GLY A 50 23.63 -23.48 1.81
N THR A 51 24.51 -23.40 2.80
CA THR A 51 25.66 -24.30 2.88
C THR A 51 25.17 -25.51 3.66
N SER A 52 24.73 -26.53 2.94
CA SER A 52 24.61 -27.86 3.50
C SER A 52 26.01 -28.33 3.90
N LEU A 53 26.23 -28.56 5.19
CA LEU A 53 27.26 -29.44 5.72
C LEU A 53 26.56 -30.55 6.51
#